data_AF-A0A8J2ZRA4-F1
#
_entry.id   AF-A0A8J2ZRA4-F1
#
_cell.length_a   1.000
_cell.length_b   1.000
_cell.length_c   1.000
_cell.angle_alpha   90.00
_cell.angle_beta   90.00
_cell.angle_gamma   90.00
#
_symmetry.space_group_name_H-M   'P 1'
#
loop_
_entity.id
_entity.type
_entity.pdbx_description
1 polymer ?
#
loop_
_entity_poly.entity_id
_entity_poly.type
_entity_poly.pdbx_seq_one_letter_code
_entity_poly.pdbx_strand_id
1 'polypeptide(L)' 'MGLDHHSFTFFPFGALFCLTLLCFVAVRVFAIRYRYKDSKQQRRDILAILKRRVAEGTLDEGEFQRLKELLSK' A
#
# COMPACT_ATOMS: atom_id res chain seq x y z
N MET A 1 -50.45 -4.94 -8.39
CA MET A 1 -50.11 -5.62 -7.13
C MET A 1 -48.99 -4.81 -6.51
N GLY A 2 -49.26 -4.27 -5.32
CA GLY A 2 -48.43 -3.25 -4.67
C GLY A 2 -47.01 -3.75 -4.46
N LEU A 3 -46.04 -2.91 -4.82
CA LEU A 3 -44.68 -3.00 -4.29
C LEU A 3 -44.80 -2.64 -2.81
N ASP A 4 -45.05 -3.65 -1.99
CA ASP A 4 -44.97 -3.55 -0.54
C ASP A 4 -43.54 -3.14 -0.19
N HIS A 5 -43.38 -1.84 0.01
CA HIS A 5 -42.23 -1.21 0.64
C HIS A 5 -42.15 -1.67 2.10
N HIS A 6 -41.87 -2.96 2.31
CA HIS A 6 -41.39 -3.44 3.58
C HIS A 6 -39.92 -3.05 3.66
N SER A 7 -39.70 -1.79 4.00
CA SER A 7 -38.45 -1.27 4.54
C SER A 7 -38.03 -2.21 5.66
N PHE A 8 -37.24 -3.24 5.31
CA PHE A 8 -36.81 -4.27 6.23
C PHE A 8 -36.24 -3.58 7.46
N THR A 9 -36.88 -3.88 8.58
CA THR A 9 -36.73 -3.35 9.92
C THR A 9 -35.37 -3.70 10.54
N PHE A 10 -34.29 -3.55 9.77
CA PHE A 10 -32.91 -3.80 10.19
C PHE A 10 -32.28 -2.50 10.74
N PHE A 11 -33.09 -1.79 11.54
CA PHE A 11 -32.75 -0.63 12.35
C PHE A 11 -31.81 -1.07 13.49
N PRO A 12 -31.03 -0.18 14.13
CA PRO A 12 -29.71 0.34 13.70
C PRO A 12 -28.57 -0.71 13.56
N PHE A 13 -28.78 -1.95 13.99
CA PHE A 13 -27.70 -2.92 14.17
C PHE A 13 -27.08 -3.43 12.87
N GLY A 14 -27.84 -3.53 11.78
CA GLY A 14 -27.28 -3.97 10.49
C GLY A 14 -26.52 -2.90 9.75
N ALA A 15 -26.94 -1.64 9.89
CA ALA A 15 -26.14 -0.52 9.39
C ALA A 15 -24.79 -0.47 10.12
N LEU A 16 -24.81 -0.65 11.44
CA LEU A 16 -23.60 -0.75 12.25
C LEU A 16 -22.74 -1.97 11.84
N PHE A 17 -23.36 -3.13 11.62
CA PHE A 17 -22.65 -4.33 11.18
C PHE A 17 -22.04 -4.19 9.78
N CYS A 18 -22.76 -3.57 8.84
CA CYS A 18 -22.24 -3.28 7.52
C CYS A 18 -21.08 -2.27 7.59
N LEU A 19 -21.24 -1.22 8.41
CA LEU A 19 -20.20 -0.21 8.63
C LEU A 19 -18.94 -0.82 9.25
N THR A 20 -19.06 -1.71 10.23
CA THR A 20 -17.89 -2.38 10.82
C THR A 20 -17.18 -3.30 9.82
N LEU A 21 -17.92 -4.04 8.99
CA LEU A 21 -17.34 -4.83 7.91
C LEU A 21 -16.61 -3.96 6.89
N LEU A 22 -17.22 -2.86 6.46
CA LEU A 22 -16.60 -1.90 5.54
C LEU A 22 -15.35 -1.25 6.14
N CYS A 23 -15.40 -0.84 7.41
CA CYS A 23 -14.24 -0.32 8.14
C CYS A 23 -13.13 -1.36 8.24
N PHE A 24 -13.47 -2.62 8.54
CA PHE A 24 -12.48 -3.70 8.60
C PHE A 24 -11.80 -3.90 7.25
N VAL A 25 -12.56 -4.00 6.17
CA VAL A 25 -12.01 -4.12 4.81
C VAL A 25 -11.15 -2.89 4.47
N ALA A 26 -11.62 -1.68 4.75
CA ALA A 26 -10.88 -0.45 4.50
C ALA A 26 -9.55 -0.40 5.25
N VAL A 27 -9.52 -0.79 6.53
CA VAL A 27 -8.29 -0.86 7.34
C VAL A 27 -7.33 -1.90 6.78
N ARG A 28 -7.82 -3.08 6.37
CA ARG A 28 -6.97 -4.14 5.80
C ARG A 28 -6.37 -3.69 4.46
N VAL A 29 -7.19 -3.10 3.58
CA VAL A 29 -6.72 -2.53 2.30
C VAL A 29 -5.73 -1.40 2.54
N PHE A 30 -5.99 -0.52 3.51
CA PHE A 30 -5.09 0.57 3.87
C PHE A 30 -3.77 0.04 4.41
N ALA A 31 -3.79 -0.92 5.34
CA ALA A 31 -2.58 -1.52 5.90
C ALA A 31 -1.73 -2.22 4.83
N ILE A 32 -2.38 -2.95 3.90
CA ILE A 32 -1.69 -3.58 2.77
C ILE A 32 -1.09 -2.52 1.84
N ARG A 33 -1.86 -1.49 1.46
CA ARG A 33 -1.38 -0.39 0.62
C ARG A 33 -0.28 0.42 1.30
N TYR A 34 -0.36 0.62 2.62
CA TYR A 34 0.64 1.34 3.39
C TYR A 34 1.95 0.57 3.44
N ARG A 35 1.93 -0.73 3.76
CA ARG A 35 3.13 -1.58 3.70
C ARG A 35 3.74 -1.67 2.30
N TYR A 36 2.90 -1.70 1.27
CA TYR A 36 3.38 -1.69 -0.12
C TYR A 36 3.98 -0.34 -0.52
N LYS A 37 3.40 0.77 -0.04
CA LYS A 37 3.94 2.12 -0.27
C LYS A 37 5.25 2.32 0.50
N ASP A 38 5.35 1.81 1.72
CA ASP A 38 6.52 1.93 2.57
C ASP A 38 7.73 1.17 2.00
N SER A 39 7.53 -0.09 1.60
CA SER A 39 8.57 -0.87 0.90
C SER A 39 9.01 -0.23 -0.42
N LYS A 40 8.07 0.34 -1.19
CA LYS A 40 8.39 1.07 -2.43
C LYS A 40 9.13 2.39 -2.16
N GLN A 41 8.80 3.08 -1.08
CA GLN A 41 9.44 4.31 -0.64
C GLN A 41 10.88 4.01 -0.17
N GLN A 42 11.05 3.02 0.71
CA GLN A 42 12.35 2.56 1.19
C GLN A 42 13.27 2.16 0.03
N ARG A 43 12.73 1.47 -0.98
CA ARG A 43 13.49 1.09 -2.18
C ARG A 43 13.92 2.30 -3.01
N ARG A 44 13.08 3.34 -3.11
CA ARG A 44 13.43 4.61 -3.78
C ARG A 44 14.50 5.37 -3.03
N ASP A 45 14.42 5.41 -1.69
CA ASP A 45 15.39 6.10 -0.84
C ASP A 45 16.77 5.43 -0.93
N ILE A 46 16.83 4.09 -0.89
CA ILE A 46 18.07 3.33 -1.08
C ILE A 46 18.67 3.62 -2.47
N LEU A 47 17.85 3.67 -3.51
CA LEU A 47 18.32 3.93 -4.88
C LEU A 47 18.84 5.38 -5.03
N ALA A 48 18.23 6.34 -4.34
CA ALA A 48 18.70 7.72 -4.27
C ALA A 48 20.06 7.81 -3.54
N ILE A 49 20.25 7.08 -2.44
CA ILE A 49 21.52 7.02 -1.70
C ILE A 49 22.62 6.41 -2.58
N LEU A 50 22.34 5.31 -3.29
CA LEU A 50 23.31 4.72 -4.23
C LEU A 50 23.70 5.70 -5.33
N LYS A 51 22.72 6.38 -5.95
CA LYS A 51 22.97 7.35 -7.03
C LYS A 51 23.85 8.51 -6.54
N ARG A 52 23.65 8.96 -5.30
CA ARG A 52 24.50 9.98 -4.69
C ARG A 52 25.94 9.51 -4.51
N ARG A 53 26.16 8.26 -4.07
CA ARG A 53 27.51 7.70 -3.90
C ARG A 53 28.27 7.51 -5.21
N VAL A 54 27.56 7.17 -6.29
CA VAL A 54 28.13 7.15 -7.65
C VAL A 54 28.57 8.56 -8.07
N ALA A 55 27.74 9.57 -7.84
CA ALA A 55 28.08 10.96 -8.15
C ALA A 55 29.27 11.49 -7.31
N GLU A 56 29.43 10.98 -6.08
CA GLU A 56 30.59 11.25 -5.22
C GLU A 56 31.85 10.48 -5.65
N GLY A 57 31.79 9.63 -6.68
CA GLY A 57 32.92 8.85 -7.20
C GLY A 57 33.43 7.76 -6.25
N THR A 58 32.70 7.49 -5.17
CA THR A 58 33.02 6.44 -4.19
C THR A 58 32.53 5.06 -4.62
N LEU A 59 31.67 5.01 -5.64
CA LEU A 59 31.07 3.79 -6.16
C LEU A 59 31.22 3.76 -7.68
N ASP A 60 31.72 2.65 -8.22
CA ASP A 60 31.86 2.44 -9.66
C ASP A 60 30.48 2.18 -10.32
N GLU A 61 30.33 2.60 -11.58
CA GLU A 61 29.08 2.45 -12.34
C GLU A 61 28.70 0.96 -12.53
N GLY A 62 29.71 0.08 -12.62
CA GLY A 62 29.52 -1.38 -12.69
C GLY A 62 29.00 -1.99 -11.39
N GLU A 63 29.46 -1.47 -10.24
CA GLU A 63 28.96 -1.88 -8.92
C GLU A 63 27.54 -1.37 -8.68
N PHE A 64 27.23 -0.15 -9.14
CA PHE A 64 25.88 0.39 -9.11
C PHE A 64 24.88 -0.47 -9.89
N GLN A 65 25.23 -0.90 -11.11
CA GLN A 65 24.37 -1.76 -11.92
C GLN A 65 24.09 -3.11 -11.23
N ARG A 66 25.12 -3.76 -10.66
CA ARG A 66 24.94 -5.00 -9.89
C ARG A 66 24.03 -4.81 -8.68
N LEU A 67 24.23 -3.74 -7.91
CA LEU A 67 23.41 -3.45 -6.73
C LEU A 67 21.97 -3.10 -7.11
N LYS A 68 21.76 -2.40 -8.22
CA LYS A 68 20.42 -2.09 -8.76
C LYS A 68 19.69 -3.36 -9.20
N GLU A 69 20.40 -4.30 -9.81
CA GLU A 69 19.84 -5.59 -10.24
C GLU A 69 19.44 -6.45 -9.04
N LEU A 70 20.28 -6.50 -8.00
CA LEU A 70 19.98 -7.17 -6.72
C LEU A 70 18.77 -6.55 -6.00
N LEU A 71 18.69 -5.21 -5.98
CA LEU A 71 17.53 -4.48 -5.45
C LEU A 71 16.27 -4.67 -6.29
N SER A 72 16.36 -5.18 -7.52
CA SER A 72 15.22 -5.41 -8.41
C SER A 72 14.66 -6.82 -8.44
N LYS A 73 15.25 -7.72 -7.66
CA LYS A 73 14.76 -9.05 -7.40
C LYS A 73 13.94 -9.09 -6.11
#